data_AF-A0A7Y5XVA8-F1
#
_entry.id   AF-A0A7Y5XVA8-F1
#
_cell.length_a   1.000
_cell.length_b   1.000
_cell.length_c   1.000
_cell.angle_alpha   90.00
_cell.angle_beta   90.00
_cell.angle_gamma   90.00
#
_symmetry.space_group_name_H-M   'P 1'
#
loop_
_entity.id
_entity.type
_entity.pdbx_description
1 polymer ?
#
loop_
_entity_poly.entity_id
_entity_poly.type
_entity_poly.pdbx_seq_one_letter_code
_entity_poly.pdbx_strand_id
1 'polypeptide(L)'
;MGALLAPDILAMLDESPELIAAETEELHPADLADVAEAMPFAEIPRFLRTLPKDRAAAVLEYIDEEVRAELLEAMSPEQAAELV
;
A
#
# COMPACT_ATOMS: atom_id res chain seq x y z
N MET A 1 -11.48 -2.97 -8.25
CA MET A 1 -12.08 -3.88 -7.24
C MET A 1 -11.71 -3.48 -5.81
N GLY A 2 -10.71 -2.61 -5.62
CA GLY A 2 -10.16 -2.26 -4.31
C GLY A 2 -11.13 -1.66 -3.29
N ALA A 3 -12.17 -0.94 -3.72
CA ALA A 3 -13.17 -0.36 -2.80
C ALA A 3 -13.89 -1.38 -1.90
N LEU A 4 -13.95 -2.65 -2.29
CA LEU A 4 -14.54 -3.71 -1.46
C LEU A 4 -13.56 -4.22 -0.40
N LEU A 5 -12.26 -4.28 -0.71
CA LEU A 5 -11.22 -4.88 0.15
C LEU A 5 -10.55 -3.85 1.07
N ALA A 6 -10.60 -2.56 0.73
CA ALA A 6 -9.98 -1.50 1.51
C ALA A 6 -10.45 -1.43 2.98
N PRO A 7 -11.76 -1.56 3.31
CA PRO A 7 -12.20 -1.58 4.71
C PRO A 7 -11.62 -2.75 5.51
N ASP A 8 -11.55 -3.95 4.91
CA ASP A 8 -11.02 -5.15 5.56
C ASP A 8 -9.50 -5.04 5.78
N ILE A 9 -8.77 -4.53 4.79
CA ILE A 9 -7.32 -4.29 4.89
C ILE A 9 -7.01 -3.19 5.91
N LEU A 10 -7.84 -2.15 6.01
CA LEU A 10 -7.72 -1.13 7.07
C LEU A 10 -7.91 -1.73 8.46
N ALA A 11 -8.92 -2.58 8.65
CA ALA A 11 -9.11 -3.27 9.92
C ALA A 11 -7.90 -4.16 10.26
N MET A 12 -7.39 -4.92 9.28
CA MET A 12 -6.18 -5.72 9.47
C MET A 12 -4.93 -4.89 9.77
N LEU A 13 -4.79 -3.68 9.20
CA LEU A 13 -3.67 -2.80 9.53
C LEU A 13 -3.63 -2.43 11.00
N ASP A 14 -4.80 -2.28 11.63
CA ASP A 14 -4.92 -1.94 13.05
C ASP A 14 -4.83 -3.16 13.97
N GLU A 15 -5.39 -4.29 13.56
CA GLU A 15 -5.48 -5.49 14.41
C GLU A 15 -4.30 -6.44 14.27
N SER A 16 -3.80 -6.65 13.05
CA SER A 16 -2.80 -7.68 12.72
C SER A 16 -2.01 -7.33 11.44
N PRO A 17 -1.26 -6.21 11.42
CA PRO A 17 -0.56 -5.74 10.23
C PRO A 17 0.48 -6.74 9.69
N GLU A 18 1.04 -7.57 10.56
CA GLU A 18 2.00 -8.63 10.20
C GLU A 18 1.41 -9.73 9.29
N LEU A 19 0.09 -9.87 9.25
CA LEU A 19 -0.59 -10.87 8.42
C LEU A 19 -0.86 -10.37 6.99
N ILE A 20 -0.86 -9.05 6.76
CA ILE A 20 -1.25 -8.46 5.46
C ILE A 20 -0.44 -9.05 4.31
N ALA A 21 0.88 -9.17 4.46
CA ALA A 21 1.73 -9.72 3.42
C ALA A 21 1.31 -11.15 2.99
N ALA A 22 0.97 -12.00 3.96
CA ALA A 22 0.58 -13.39 3.73
C ALA A 22 -0.85 -13.49 3.19
N GLU A 23 -1.80 -12.79 3.82
CA GLU A 23 -3.23 -12.82 3.43
C GLU A 23 -3.46 -12.21 2.05
N THR A 24 -2.58 -11.30 1.62
CA THR A 24 -2.65 -10.71 0.28
C THR A 24 -1.76 -11.42 -0.73
N GLU A 25 -0.96 -12.44 -0.38
CA GLU A 25 0.08 -13.06 -1.25
C GLU A 25 -0.37 -13.31 -2.69
N GLU A 26 -1.59 -13.80 -2.89
CA GLU A 26 -2.12 -14.16 -4.20
C GLU A 26 -2.68 -12.98 -5.01
N LEU A 27 -2.84 -11.79 -4.41
CA LEU A 27 -3.37 -10.61 -5.10
C LEU A 27 -2.35 -9.99 -6.05
N HIS A 28 -2.81 -9.60 -7.25
CA HIS A 28 -1.95 -8.89 -8.19
C HIS A 28 -1.56 -7.51 -7.63
N PRO A 29 -0.32 -7.01 -7.83
CA PRO A 29 0.08 -5.69 -7.34
C PRO A 29 -0.85 -4.54 -7.78
N ALA A 30 -1.39 -4.62 -9.00
CA ALA A 30 -2.40 -3.66 -9.48
C ALA A 30 -3.71 -3.68 -8.66
N ASP A 31 -4.18 -4.86 -8.21
CA ASP A 31 -5.37 -4.94 -7.37
C ASP A 31 -5.11 -4.36 -5.97
N LEU A 32 -3.88 -4.47 -5.46
CA LEU A 32 -3.47 -3.83 -4.22
C LEU A 32 -3.27 -2.32 -4.36
N ALA A 33 -2.88 -1.82 -5.53
CA ALA A 33 -2.85 -0.39 -5.81
C ALA A 33 -4.26 0.21 -5.80
N ASP A 34 -5.20 -0.46 -6.47
CA ASP A 34 -6.64 -0.20 -6.41
C ASP A 34 -7.16 -0.11 -4.96
N VAL A 35 -6.67 -0.98 -4.07
CA VAL A 35 -7.01 -0.96 -2.64
C VAL A 35 -6.40 0.26 -1.97
N ALA A 36 -5.10 0.50 -2.15
CA ALA A 36 -4.39 1.62 -1.55
C ALA A 36 -5.05 2.96 -1.91
N GLU A 37 -5.44 3.15 -3.16
CA GLU A 37 -6.14 4.35 -3.64
C GLU A 37 -7.55 4.51 -3.06
N ALA A 38 -8.19 3.41 -2.64
CA ALA A 38 -9.49 3.45 -1.98
C ALA A 38 -9.40 3.70 -0.45
N MET A 39 -8.19 3.69 0.12
CA MET A 39 -7.94 3.97 1.53
C MET A 39 -7.69 5.46 1.78
N PRO A 40 -7.79 5.94 3.04
CA PRO A 40 -7.32 7.27 3.39
C PRO A 40 -5.84 7.43 3.02
N PHE A 41 -5.49 8.51 2.33
CA PHE A 41 -4.12 8.79 1.84
C PHE A 41 -3.04 8.61 2.92
N ALA A 42 -3.34 9.04 4.16
CA ALA A 42 -2.44 8.93 5.30
C ALA A 42 -2.09 7.48 5.70
N GLU A 43 -2.94 6.50 5.36
CA GLU A 43 -2.72 5.08 5.68
C GLU A 43 -1.92 4.35 4.59
N ILE A 44 -1.82 4.89 3.37
CA ILE A 44 -1.11 4.25 2.25
C ILE A 44 0.36 3.95 2.60
N PRO A 45 1.15 4.89 3.19
CA PRO A 45 2.52 4.59 3.60
C PRO A 45 2.62 3.44 4.60
N ARG A 46 1.66 3.35 5.53
CA ARG A 46 1.62 2.30 6.55
C ARG A 46 1.32 0.96 5.89
N PHE A 47 0.34 0.92 4.99
CA PHE A 47 0.01 -0.25 4.19
C PHE A 47 1.23 -0.78 3.41
N LEU A 48 1.89 0.09 2.63
CA LEU A 48 3.02 -0.32 1.80
C LEU A 48 4.17 -0.92 2.62
N ARG A 49 4.41 -0.42 3.85
CA ARG A 49 5.44 -0.98 4.76
C ARG A 49 5.11 -2.35 5.33
N THR A 50 3.85 -2.78 5.28
CA THR A 50 3.48 -4.15 5.70
C THR A 50 3.79 -5.19 4.62
N LEU A 51 4.05 -4.74 3.38
CA LEU A 51 4.39 -5.62 2.26
C LEU A 51 5.91 -5.85 2.18
N PRO A 52 6.36 -6.98 1.61
CA PRO A 52 7.76 -7.15 1.24
C PRO A 52 8.21 -6.04 0.29
N LYS A 53 9.46 -5.59 0.41
CA LYS A 53 9.99 -4.43 -0.34
C LYS A 53 9.69 -4.48 -1.84
N ASP A 54 10.03 -5.59 -2.50
CA ASP A 54 9.83 -5.76 -3.94
C ASP A 54 8.35 -5.65 -4.34
N ARG A 55 7.46 -6.11 -3.45
CA ARG A 55 6.02 -6.03 -3.65
C ARG A 55 5.49 -4.62 -3.41
N ALA A 56 5.96 -3.95 -2.36
CA ALA A 56 5.60 -2.56 -2.09
C ALA A 56 5.98 -1.66 -3.28
N ALA A 57 7.18 -1.86 -3.85
CA ALA A 57 7.63 -1.20 -5.07
C ALA A 57 6.70 -1.49 -6.26
N ALA A 58 6.36 -2.76 -6.49
CA ALA A 58 5.46 -3.15 -7.58
C ALA A 58 4.05 -2.55 -7.42
N VAL A 59 3.51 -2.48 -6.20
CA VAL A 59 2.22 -1.82 -5.93
C VAL A 59 2.31 -0.33 -6.23
N LEU A 60 3.39 0.33 -5.77
CA LEU A 60 3.61 1.75 -6.02
C LEU A 60 3.67 2.08 -7.52
N GLU A 61 4.21 1.20 -8.36
CA GLU A 61 4.23 1.38 -9.82
C GLU A 61 2.82 1.45 -10.43
N TYR A 62 1.85 0.74 -9.84
CA TYR A 62 0.45 0.73 -10.31
C TYR A 62 -0.43 1.82 -9.69
N ILE A 63 0.02 2.47 -8.61
CA ILE A 63 -0.69 3.64 -8.06
C ILE A 63 -0.69 4.76 -9.10
N ASP A 64 -1.81 5.46 -9.21
CA ASP A 64 -2.00 6.64 -10.03
C ASP A 64 -0.82 7.62 -9.87
N GLU A 65 -0.37 8.18 -10.99
CA GLU A 65 0.86 8.98 -11.03
C GLU A 65 0.76 10.22 -10.12
N GLU A 66 -0.40 10.87 -10.04
CA GLU A 66 -0.61 12.05 -9.20
C GLU A 66 -0.55 11.65 -7.72
N VAL A 67 -1.26 10.57 -7.35
CA VAL A 67 -1.28 10.04 -5.98
C VAL A 67 0.11 9.57 -5.55
N ARG A 68 0.84 8.88 -6.42
CA ARG A 68 2.22 8.43 -6.16
C ARG A 68 3.16 9.61 -5.95
N ALA A 69 3.06 10.65 -6.78
CA ALA A 69 3.89 11.84 -6.63
C ALA A 69 3.64 12.51 -5.27
N GLU A 70 2.37 12.72 -4.90
CA GLU A 70 2.00 13.27 -3.60
C GLU A 70 2.50 12.39 -2.43
N LEU A 71 2.41 11.06 -2.55
CA LEU A 71 2.93 10.11 -1.57
C LEU A 71 4.43 10.28 -1.34
N LEU A 72 5.21 10.32 -2.42
CA LEU A 72 6.66 10.47 -2.35
C LEU A 72 7.07 11.83 -1.81
N GLU A 73 6.33 12.89 -2.14
CA GLU A 73 6.57 14.25 -1.60
C GLU A 73 6.22 14.36 -0.11
N ALA A 74 5.19 13.66 0.35
CA ALA A 74 4.79 13.62 1.75
C ALA A 74 5.71 12.75 2.63
N MET A 75 6.51 11.88 2.02
CA MET A 75 7.45 11.01 2.71
C MET A 75 8.78 11.71 3.00
N SER A 76 9.39 11.38 4.14
CA SER A 76 10.82 11.68 4.35
C SER A 76 11.69 10.85 3.39
N PRO A 77 12.91 11.32 3.05
CA PRO A 77 13.82 10.59 2.17
C PRO A 77 14.10 9.16 2.63
N GLU A 78 14.19 8.94 3.95
CA GLU A 78 14.40 7.63 4.55
C GLU A 78 13.22 6.70 4.29
N GLN A 79 11.99 7.22 4.39
CA GLN A 79 10.76 6.46 4.16
C GLN A 79 10.57 6.10 2.68
N ALA A 80 10.96 7.00 1.77
CA ALA A 80 10.95 6.72 0.34
C ALA A 80 11.97 5.62 -0.01
N ALA A 81 13.18 5.67 0.56
CA ALA A 81 14.24 4.69 0.30
C ALA A 81 13.91 3.26 0.78
N GLU A 82 12.98 3.11 1.72
CA GLU A 82 12.47 1.78 2.11
C GLU A 82 11.60 1.15 1.02
N LEU A 83 11.00 1.97 0.14
CA LEU A 83 10.07 1.54 -0.92
C LEU A 83 10.70 1.40 -2.31
N VAL A 84 11.89 1.97 -2.55
CA VAL A 84 12.64 1.89 -3.84
C VAL A 84 14.06 1.33 -3.70
#